data_AF-A0A7T5VEF9-F1
#
_entry.id   AF-A0A7T5VEF9-F1
#
_cell.length_a   1.000
_cell.length_b   1.000
_cell.length_c   1.000
_cell.angle_alpha   90.00
_cell.angle_beta   90.00
_cell.angle_gamma   90.00
#
_symmetry.space_group_name_H-M   'P 1'
#
loop_
_entity.id
_entity.type
_entity.pdbx_description
1 polymer ?
#
loop_
_entity_poly.entity_id
_entity_poly.type
_entity_poly.pdbx_seq_one_letter_code
_entity_poly.pdbx_strand_id
1 'polypeptide(L)'
;MTAKTKDGKEFYSEEKIFMPIPQQMGRGDKMGRGPYEKSGLIRDTSIPPLRTLKEEFTIPVYTEGEKDGKILRNIIANDFIVDVEVWYLPYGKKDDPGNAQKWFATSKTLRIEKGGK
;
A
#
# COMPACT_ATOMS: atom_id res chain seq x y z
N MET A 1 -3.81 1.02 -0.25
CA MET A 1 -4.26 2.33 -0.75
C MET A 1 -4.12 2.31 -2.25
N THR A 2 -5.12 2.81 -2.97
CA THR A 2 -5.12 2.88 -4.44
C THR A 2 -5.50 4.27 -4.90
N ALA A 3 -4.83 4.80 -5.92
CA ALA A 3 -5.17 6.06 -6.55
C ALA A 3 -5.64 5.84 -8.00
N LYS A 4 -6.80 6.41 -8.32
CA LYS A 4 -7.49 6.24 -9.61
C LYS A 4 -7.77 7.59 -10.25
N THR A 5 -7.64 7.67 -11.56
CA THR A 5 -8.09 8.85 -12.32
C THR A 5 -9.63 8.93 -12.31
N LYS A 6 -10.20 10.06 -12.72
CA LYS A 6 -11.67 10.21 -12.88
C LYS A 6 -12.28 9.16 -13.81
N ASP A 7 -11.50 8.67 -14.77
CA ASP A 7 -11.91 7.63 -15.72
C ASP A 7 -11.86 6.21 -15.11
N GLY A 8 -11.55 6.09 -13.81
CA GLY A 8 -11.47 4.83 -13.08
C GLY A 8 -10.16 4.06 -13.27
N LYS A 9 -9.20 4.60 -14.05
CA LYS A 9 -7.91 3.95 -14.28
C LYS A 9 -7.02 4.09 -13.03
N GLU A 10 -6.66 2.96 -12.44
CA GLU A 10 -5.67 2.90 -11.37
C GLU A 10 -4.28 3.22 -11.94
N PHE A 11 -3.60 4.17 -11.32
CA PHE A 11 -2.22 4.53 -11.70
C PHE A 11 -1.23 4.34 -10.55
N TYR A 12 -1.72 4.11 -9.33
CA TYR A 12 -0.89 3.88 -8.17
C TYR A 12 -1.57 2.96 -7.17
N SER A 13 -0.80 2.04 -6.60
CA SER A 13 -1.23 1.10 -5.57
C SER A 13 -0.08 0.84 -4.63
N GLU A 14 -0.31 1.01 -3.33
CA GLU A 14 0.64 0.68 -2.29
C GLU A 14 -0.10 0.01 -1.14
N GLU A 15 0.50 -1.06 -0.59
CA GLU A 15 -0.02 -1.77 0.56
C GLU A 15 1.02 -1.84 1.68
N LYS A 16 0.52 -1.79 2.92
CA LYS A 16 1.32 -1.97 4.13
C LYS A 16 0.72 -3.11 4.94
N ILE A 17 1.59 -4.03 5.38
CA ILE A 17 1.19 -5.24 6.10
C ILE A 17 1.60 -5.09 7.56
N PHE A 18 0.60 -5.20 8.45
CA PHE A 18 0.79 -5.15 9.90
C PHE A 18 0.80 -6.56 10.45
N MET A 19 1.98 -7.18 10.52
CA MET A 19 2.14 -8.51 11.12
C MET A 19 3.53 -8.68 11.73
N PRO A 20 3.67 -9.48 12.80
CA PRO A 20 5.00 -9.88 13.27
C PRO A 20 5.73 -10.65 12.16
N ILE A 21 6.95 -10.23 11.83
CA ILE A 21 7.77 -10.83 10.76
C ILE A 21 8.70 -11.88 11.39
N PRO A 22 8.42 -13.19 11.20
CA PRO A 22 9.25 -14.24 11.75
C PRO A 22 10.58 -14.39 10.99
N GLN A 23 11.60 -14.91 11.66
CA GLN A 23 12.96 -15.03 11.15
C GLN A 23 13.07 -15.84 9.84
N GLN A 24 12.26 -16.88 9.69
CA GLN A 24 12.27 -17.71 8.47
C GLN A 24 11.49 -17.13 7.29
N MET A 25 10.61 -16.13 7.48
CA MET A 25 10.10 -15.36 6.33
C MET A 25 11.19 -14.47 5.71
N GLY A 26 12.39 -14.40 6.31
CA GLY A 26 13.51 -13.58 5.85
C GLY A 26 14.68 -14.33 5.20
N ARG A 27 14.84 -15.65 5.34
CA ARG A 27 15.95 -16.42 4.74
C ARG A 27 15.62 -17.91 4.51
N GLY A 28 15.38 -18.30 3.25
CA GLY A 28 15.38 -19.70 2.77
C GLY A 28 14.23 -20.08 1.82
N ASP A 29 14.44 -21.13 1.01
CA ASP A 29 13.45 -21.67 0.03
C ASP A 29 12.42 -22.63 0.64
N LYS A 30 12.38 -22.77 1.97
CA LYS A 30 11.45 -23.67 2.68
C LYS A 30 10.58 -22.88 3.66
N MET A 31 9.27 -22.95 3.46
CA MET A 31 8.26 -22.46 4.40
C MET A 31 8.23 -23.37 5.63
N GLY A 32 8.82 -22.94 6.74
CA GLY A 32 8.66 -23.61 8.03
C GLY A 32 7.19 -23.58 8.51
N ARG A 33 6.63 -24.75 8.80
CA ARG A 33 5.26 -24.94 9.30
C ARG A 33 5.32 -25.34 10.77
N GLY A 34 5.59 -24.38 11.65
CA GLY A 34 5.42 -24.57 13.09
C GLY A 34 5.84 -23.34 13.91
N PRO A 35 5.26 -23.12 15.10
CA PRO A 35 5.70 -22.08 16.03
C PRO A 35 7.20 -22.20 16.38
N TYR A 36 7.73 -23.43 16.43
CA TYR A 36 9.13 -23.73 16.75
C TYR A 36 10.11 -23.44 15.61
N GLU A 37 9.66 -23.49 14.35
CA GLU A 37 10.52 -23.23 13.17
C GLU A 37 10.62 -21.72 12.86
N LYS A 38 9.79 -20.91 13.51
CA LYS A 38 9.83 -19.44 13.49
C LYS A 38 10.53 -18.89 14.75
N SER A 39 11.64 -19.51 15.16
CA SER A 39 12.38 -19.19 16.39
C SER A 39 13.17 -17.87 16.30
N GLY A 40 12.46 -16.79 15.99
CA GLY A 40 12.96 -15.42 16.03
C GLY A 40 11.98 -14.44 15.40
N LEU A 41 11.91 -13.23 15.96
CA LEU A 41 11.17 -12.11 15.39
C LEU A 41 12.19 -11.15 14.79
N ILE A 42 12.17 -10.96 13.47
CA ILE A 42 13.06 -9.98 12.82
C ILE A 42 12.56 -8.57 13.10
N ARG A 43 11.26 -8.38 12.99
CA ARG A 43 10.61 -7.08 13.17
C ARG A 43 9.14 -7.27 13.49
N ASP A 44 8.62 -6.45 14.39
CA ASP A 44 7.19 -6.33 14.61
C ASP A 44 6.67 -5.09 13.89
N THR A 45 5.78 -5.27 12.90
CA THR A 45 5.02 -4.18 12.29
C THR A 45 3.56 -4.22 12.66
N SER A 46 3.16 -5.03 13.66
CA SER A 46 1.77 -5.10 14.10
C SER A 46 1.28 -3.80 14.73
N ILE A 47 -0.04 -3.63 14.80
CA ILE A 47 -0.68 -2.47 15.43
C ILE A 47 -0.68 -2.68 16.95
N PRO A 48 0.07 -1.88 17.73
CA PRO A 48 0.11 -2.07 19.17
C PRO A 48 -1.23 -1.73 19.82
N PRO A 49 -1.58 -2.38 20.95
CA PRO A 49 -2.85 -2.13 21.63
C PRO A 49 -2.97 -0.67 22.06
N LEU A 50 -4.15 -0.08 21.82
CA LEU A 50 -4.50 1.30 22.17
C LEU A 50 -3.58 2.38 21.56
N ARG A 51 -2.74 2.02 20.59
CA ARG A 51 -1.86 2.96 19.92
C ARG A 51 -2.43 3.36 18.57
N THR A 52 -2.53 4.66 18.33
CA THR A 52 -2.84 5.20 17.01
C THR A 52 -1.57 5.19 16.15
N LEU A 53 -1.62 4.52 15.01
CA LEU A 53 -0.56 4.56 14.00
C LEU A 53 -0.89 5.60 12.92
N LYS A 54 0.14 6.28 12.43
CA LYS A 54 0.06 7.17 11.29
C LYS A 54 0.92 6.59 10.18
N GLU A 55 0.30 6.33 9.04
CA GLU A 55 1.00 5.86 7.85
C GLU A 55 0.96 6.94 6.77
N GLU A 56 2.14 7.20 6.22
CA GLU A 56 2.29 8.10 5.07
C GLU A 56 2.43 7.27 3.80
N PHE A 57 1.82 7.76 2.73
CA PHE A 57 1.90 7.18 1.39
C PHE A 57 2.27 8.29 0.42
N THR A 58 3.25 8.05 -0.44
CA THR A 58 3.75 9.04 -1.39
C THR A 58 3.28 8.69 -2.78
N ILE A 59 2.27 9.42 -3.28
CA ILE A 59 1.70 9.20 -4.60
C ILE A 59 2.48 10.03 -5.62
N PRO A 60 3.19 9.40 -6.59
CA PRO A 60 3.78 10.12 -7.70
C PRO A 60 2.68 10.58 -8.66
N VAL A 61 2.62 11.88 -8.94
CA VAL A 61 1.56 12.49 -9.77
C VAL A 61 2.06 12.93 -11.16
N TYR A 62 3.36 12.75 -11.41
CA TYR A 62 3.98 12.99 -12.71
C TYR A 62 5.05 11.92 -12.97
N THR A 63 5.33 11.68 -14.25
CA THR A 63 6.51 10.93 -14.68
C THR A 63 7.52 11.90 -15.30
N GLU A 64 8.80 11.69 -15.01
CA GLU A 64 9.88 12.42 -15.66
C GLU A 64 10.34 11.62 -16.88
N GLY A 65 10.43 12.27 -18.03
CA GLY A 65 10.97 11.72 -19.25
C GLY A 65 11.94 12.70 -19.90
N GLU A 66 12.87 12.21 -20.70
CA GLU A 66 13.80 13.06 -21.43
C GLU A 66 13.37 13.12 -22.90
N LYS A 67 13.23 14.35 -23.43
CA LYS A 67 13.06 14.58 -24.86
C LYS A 67 13.95 15.73 -25.25
N ASP A 68 14.81 15.51 -26.24
CA ASP A 68 15.71 16.52 -26.79
C ASP A 68 16.63 17.17 -25.73
N GLY A 69 17.15 16.38 -24.78
CA GLY A 69 18.06 16.85 -23.72
C GLY A 69 17.40 17.70 -22.62
N LYS A 70 16.06 17.75 -22.59
CA LYS A 70 15.28 18.45 -21.55
C LYS A 70 14.42 17.47 -20.76
N ILE A 71 14.39 17.67 -19.44
CA ILE A 71 13.51 16.92 -18.52
C ILE A 71 12.07 17.43 -18.73
N LEU A 72 11.22 16.58 -19.31
CA LEU A 72 9.78 16.79 -19.39
C LEU A 72 9.10 16.10 -18.22
N ARG A 73 8.22 16.84 -17.53
CA ARG A 73 7.33 16.29 -16.50
C ARG A 73 5.95 16.06 -17.11
N ASN A 74 5.59 14.81 -17.34
CA ASN A 74 4.28 14.42 -17.82
C ASN A 74 3.36 14.19 -16.61
N ILE A 75 2.36 15.05 -16.45
CA ILE A 75 1.38 14.91 -15.36
C ILE A 75 0.50 13.69 -15.63
N ILE A 76 0.43 12.77 -14.67
CA ILE A 76 -0.39 11.55 -14.74
C ILE A 76 -1.87 11.92 -14.53
N ALA A 77 -2.15 12.69 -13.47
CA ALA A 77 -3.49 13.15 -13.14
C ALA A 77 -3.44 14.43 -12.29
N ASN A 78 -4.31 15.40 -12.62
CA ASN A 78 -4.52 16.59 -11.78
C ASN A 78 -5.67 16.41 -10.80
N ASP A 79 -6.68 15.61 -11.17
CA ASP A 79 -7.78 15.21 -10.31
C ASP A 79 -7.78 13.69 -10.21
N PHE A 80 -7.75 13.15 -8.99
CA PHE A 80 -7.77 11.71 -8.76
C PHE A 80 -8.48 11.36 -7.46
N ILE A 81 -8.98 10.13 -7.38
CA ILE A 81 -9.65 9.58 -6.20
C ILE A 81 -8.65 8.66 -5.50
N VAL A 82 -8.48 8.84 -4.20
CA VAL A 82 -7.67 7.98 -3.34
C VAL A 82 -8.60 7.15 -2.48
N ASP A 83 -8.51 5.84 -2.64
CA ASP A 83 -9.22 4.86 -1.83
C ASP A 83 -8.25 4.25 -0.80
N VAL A 84 -8.61 4.33 0.48
CA VAL A 84 -7.88 3.72 1.59
C VAL A 84 -8.76 2.66 2.21
N GLU A 85 -8.26 1.43 2.23
CA GLU A 85 -8.95 0.28 2.81
C GLU A 85 -8.04 -0.41 3.83
N VAL A 86 -8.63 -0.79 4.97
CA VAL A 86 -7.99 -1.64 5.97
C VAL A 86 -8.72 -2.98 6.00
N TRP A 87 -7.94 -4.03 5.83
CA TRP A 87 -8.42 -5.40 5.79
C TRP A 87 -7.79 -6.21 6.91
N TYR A 88 -8.60 -7.04 7.55
CA TYR A 88 -8.13 -8.11 8.42
C TYR A 88 -8.12 -9.42 7.64
N LEU A 89 -6.94 -10.05 7.60
CA LEU A 89 -6.64 -11.23 6.82
C LEU A 89 -5.92 -12.23 7.72
N PRO A 90 -6.62 -13.23 8.30
CA PRO A 90 -6.01 -14.28 9.11
C PRO A 90 -5.09 -15.17 8.27
N TYR A 91 -5.52 -15.50 7.06
CA TYR A 91 -4.75 -16.25 6.06
C TYR A 91 -5.34 -16.03 4.66
N GLY A 92 -4.55 -16.29 3.61
CA GLY A 92 -5.03 -16.27 2.22
C GLY A 92 -5.06 -14.88 1.58
N LYS A 93 -5.94 -14.70 0.59
CA LYS A 93 -6.10 -13.46 -0.19
C LYS A 93 -7.39 -12.74 0.17
N LYS A 94 -7.52 -11.46 -0.23
CA LYS A 94 -8.75 -10.68 -0.03
C LYS A 94 -9.99 -11.32 -0.66
N ASP A 95 -9.79 -12.15 -1.67
CA ASP A 95 -10.87 -12.81 -2.42
C ASP A 95 -11.29 -14.16 -1.81
N ASP A 96 -10.67 -14.61 -0.71
CA ASP A 96 -11.05 -15.85 -0.05
C ASP A 96 -12.38 -15.67 0.73
N PRO A 97 -13.46 -16.37 0.32
CA PRO A 97 -14.75 -16.26 0.97
C PRO A 97 -14.68 -16.66 2.44
N GLY A 98 -15.14 -15.78 3.33
CA GLY A 98 -15.21 -16.05 4.78
C GLY A 98 -13.90 -15.86 5.55
N ASN A 99 -12.79 -15.56 4.87
CA ASN A 99 -11.49 -15.35 5.52
C ASN A 99 -11.06 -13.88 5.56
N ALA A 100 -11.46 -13.07 4.59
CA ALA A 100 -11.13 -11.65 4.56
C ALA A 100 -12.27 -10.80 5.15
N GLN A 101 -11.92 -9.91 6.07
CA GLN A 101 -12.86 -8.93 6.63
C GLN A 101 -12.37 -7.51 6.32
N LYS A 102 -13.18 -6.71 5.63
CA LYS A 102 -12.91 -5.27 5.49
C LYS A 102 -13.30 -4.56 6.79
N TRP A 103 -12.34 -3.95 7.46
CA TRP A 103 -12.58 -3.21 8.71
C TRP A 103 -12.87 -1.74 8.48
N PHE A 104 -12.22 -1.14 7.48
CA PHE A 104 -12.38 0.28 7.19
C PHE A 104 -12.21 0.53 5.71
N ALA A 105 -12.98 1.47 5.19
CA ALA A 105 -12.87 1.96 3.82
C ALA A 105 -13.19 3.44 3.81
N THR A 106 -12.39 4.24 3.10
CA THR A 106 -12.69 5.63 2.84
C THR A 106 -12.15 6.03 1.48
N SER A 107 -12.86 6.94 0.83
CA SER A 107 -12.50 7.47 -0.48
C SER A 107 -12.44 8.98 -0.40
N LYS A 108 -11.37 9.57 -0.92
CA LYS A 108 -11.20 11.02 -0.96
C LYS A 108 -10.78 11.47 -2.34
N THR A 109 -11.48 12.46 -2.87
CA THR A 109 -11.08 13.12 -4.12
C THR A 109 -10.01 14.16 -3.80
N LEU A 110 -8.88 14.09 -4.51
CA LEU A 110 -7.79 15.04 -4.43
C LEU A 110 -7.65 15.78 -5.75
N ARG A 111 -7.30 17.06 -5.65
CA ARG A 111 -7.07 17.96 -6.77
C ARG A 111 -5.76 18.69 -6.57
N ILE A 112 -4.94 18.70 -7.62
CA ILE A 112 -3.69 19.46 -7.70
C ILE A 112 -3.95 20.62 -8.66
N GLU A 113 -3.60 21.82 -8.23
CA GLU A 113 -3.76 23.01 -9.06
C GLU A 113 -2.86 22.94 -10.28
N LYS A 114 -3.42 23.29 -11.45
CA LYS A 114 -2.69 23.36 -12.71
C LYS A 114 -1.91 24.67 -12.76
N GLY A 115 -0.79 24.73 -12.07
CA GLY A 115 0.21 25.79 -12.23
C GLY A 115 0.61 26.49 -10.93
N GLY A 116 1.91 26.54 -10.68
CA GLY A 116 2.55 27.62 -9.93
C GLY A 116 3.04 28.66 -10.94
N LYS A 117 2.82 29.94 -10.64
CA LYS A 117 3.50 31.05 -11.33
C LYS A 117 5.01 30.95 -11.17
#